data_AF-A0A6M3IJ46-F1
#
_entry.id   AF-A0A6M3IJ46-F1
#
_cell.length_a   1.000
_cell.length_b   1.000
_cell.length_c   1.000
_cell.angle_alpha   90.00
_cell.angle_beta   90.00
_cell.angle_gamma   90.00
#
_symmetry.space_group_name_H-M   'P 1'
#
loop_
_entity.id
_entity.type
_entity.pdbx_description
1 polymer ?
#
loop_
_entity_poly.entity_id
_entity_poly.type
_entity_poly.pdbx_seq_one_letter_code
_entity_poly.pdbx_strand_id
1 'polypeptide(L)'
;GIENSLGRKNRLTIEQVIAAVKLCHGKVFAAAEKLHVNAQTIYNYRDRYPEVAEAIRKEQELMLDTAELALFKAIAAKRPWAICFYLKCQGKARGWIERAEITGANGAPLIAPDTVRALVQIFQEVNLIQDPAQRQRVFAERADKLLEVPKGESKPETPAPPPA
;
A
#
# COMPACT_ATOMS: atom_id res chain seq x y z
N GLY A 1 17.55 15.03 53.34
CA GLY A 1 17.47 15.52 51.95
C GLY A 1 18.86 15.60 51.38
N ILE A 2 19.08 15.02 50.21
CA ILE A 2 19.65 15.67 49.01
C ILE A 2 18.92 14.97 47.85
N GLU A 3 18.22 15.77 47.06
CA GLU A 3 17.33 15.39 45.98
C GLU A 3 18.11 15.18 44.67
N ASN A 4 17.68 14.18 43.89
CA ASN A 4 17.32 14.29 42.48
C ASN A 4 18.39 14.70 41.43
N SER A 5 18.73 13.78 40.51
CA SER A 5 18.85 14.06 39.05
C SER A 5 19.38 12.82 38.29
N LEU A 6 18.69 11.68 38.38
CA LEU A 6 18.79 10.64 37.35
C LEU A 6 17.76 10.95 36.28
N GLY A 7 18.20 11.32 35.08
CA GLY A 7 17.33 11.29 33.89
C GLY A 7 17.12 12.61 33.17
N ARG A 8 18.18 13.27 32.70
CA ARG A 8 18.06 14.04 31.45
C ARG A 8 18.50 13.14 30.31
N LYS A 9 17.57 12.36 29.76
CA LYS A 9 17.72 11.75 28.41
C LYS A 9 18.12 12.90 27.49
N ASN A 10 19.32 12.82 26.91
CA ASN A 10 19.86 13.86 26.04
C ASN A 10 18.85 14.07 24.88
N ARG A 11 18.07 15.16 24.93
CA ARG A 11 17.08 15.44 23.90
C ARG A 11 17.83 15.89 22.66
N LEU A 12 17.59 15.22 21.55
CA LEU A 12 18.12 15.66 20.25
C LEU A 12 17.61 17.06 19.95
N THR A 13 18.46 17.89 19.36
CA THR A 13 18.03 19.18 18.79
C THR A 13 17.34 18.93 17.46
N ILE A 14 16.49 19.87 17.04
CA ILE A 14 15.81 19.80 15.74
C ILE A 14 16.84 19.78 14.60
N GLU A 15 17.90 20.58 14.75
CA GLU A 15 19.00 20.69 13.80
C GLU A 15 19.76 19.38 13.64
N GLN A 16 20.01 18.65 14.73
CA GLN A 16 20.64 17.32 14.67
C GLN A 16 19.77 16.32 13.90
N VAL A 17 18.46 16.32 14.13
CA VAL A 17 17.54 15.44 13.41
C VAL A 17 17.50 15.80 11.93
N ILE A 18 17.37 17.08 11.60
CA ILE A 18 17.37 17.55 10.20
C ILE A 18 18.69 17.21 9.50
N ALA A 19 19.83 17.43 10.16
CA ALA A 19 21.15 17.12 9.59
C ALA A 19 21.29 15.62 9.28
N ALA A 20 20.86 14.75 10.19
CA ALA A 20 20.88 13.31 9.96
C ALA A 20 19.92 12.89 8.82
N VAL A 21 18.72 13.48 8.77
CA VAL A 21 17.74 13.24 7.70
C VAL A 21 18.30 13.62 6.33
N LYS A 22 18.97 14.78 6.22
CA LYS A 22 19.61 15.23 4.97
C LYS A 22 20.74 14.31 4.55
N LEU A 23 21.62 13.94 5.49
CA LEU A 23 22.73 13.02 5.22
C LEU A 23 22.24 11.64 4.75
N CYS A 24 21.07 11.23 5.23
CA CYS A 24 20.47 9.95 4.91
C CYS A 24 19.36 10.05 3.85
N HIS A 25 19.27 11.14 3.09
CA HIS A 25 18.31 11.31 1.99
C HIS A 25 16.86 10.99 2.38
N GLY A 26 16.44 11.48 3.55
CA GLY A 26 15.08 11.31 4.04
C GLY A 26 14.76 9.90 4.57
N LYS A 27 15.75 8.99 4.65
CA LYS A 27 15.56 7.63 5.18
C LYS A 27 15.61 7.63 6.70
N VAL A 28 14.43 7.53 7.32
CA VAL A 28 14.25 7.65 8.78
C VAL A 28 15.04 6.59 9.56
N PHE A 29 15.04 5.33 9.13
CA PHE A 29 15.79 4.27 9.83
C PHE A 29 17.30 4.50 9.78
N ALA A 30 17.85 4.90 8.63
CA ALA A 30 19.27 5.22 8.48
C ALA A 30 19.66 6.45 9.31
N ALA A 31 18.81 7.49 9.33
CA ALA A 31 19.03 8.66 10.18
C ALA A 31 19.00 8.31 11.68
N ALA A 32 18.10 7.40 12.09
CA ALA A 32 17.98 6.94 13.47
C ALA A 32 19.20 6.13 13.91
N GLU A 33 19.68 5.23 13.05
CA GLU A 33 20.93 4.50 13.25
C GLU A 33 22.12 5.45 13.40
N LYS A 34 22.21 6.47 12.53
CA LYS A 34 23.26 7.50 12.57
C LYS A 34 23.25 8.31 13.87
N LEU A 35 22.07 8.55 14.43
CA LEU A 35 21.88 9.28 15.70
C LEU A 35 21.87 8.37 16.92
N HIS A 36 22.02 7.06 16.75
CA HIS A 36 21.93 6.05 17.81
C HIS A 36 20.61 6.13 18.61
N VAL A 37 19.49 6.36 17.92
CA VAL A 37 18.15 6.39 18.50
C VAL A 37 17.21 5.43 17.77
N ASN A 38 16.04 5.19 18.36
CA ASN A 38 14.98 4.44 17.68
C ASN A 38 14.35 5.31 16.58
N ALA A 39 13.98 4.73 15.44
CA ALA A 39 13.25 5.41 14.36
C ALA A 39 11.98 6.12 14.86
N GLN A 40 11.30 5.57 15.87
CA GLN A 40 10.15 6.19 16.52
C GLN A 40 10.49 7.57 17.11
N THR A 41 11.73 7.77 17.59
CA THR A 41 12.18 9.08 18.06
C THR A 41 12.12 10.11 16.93
N ILE A 42 12.57 9.76 15.72
CA ILE A 42 12.51 10.68 14.58
C ILE A 42 11.06 10.91 14.12
N TYR A 43 10.22 9.87 14.10
CA TYR A 43 8.79 10.06 13.79
C TYR A 43 8.11 11.00 14.79
N ASN A 44 8.41 10.88 16.08
CA ASN A 44 7.89 11.80 17.10
C ASN A 44 8.36 13.25 16.85
N TYR A 45 9.58 13.45 16.33
CA TYR A 45 10.08 14.77 15.96
C TYR A 45 9.40 15.30 14.70
N ARG A 46 9.20 14.45 13.68
CA ARG A 46 8.41 14.78 12.48
C ARG A 46 7.01 15.28 12.85
N ASP A 47 6.34 14.57 13.75
CA ASP A 47 4.95 14.88 14.12
C ASP A 47 4.85 16.12 15.01
N ARG A 48 5.91 16.45 15.75
CA ARG A 48 5.96 17.61 16.66
C ARG A 48 6.50 18.88 16.00
N TYR A 49 7.41 18.76 15.05
CA TYR A 49 8.17 19.88 14.47
C TYR A 49 7.99 19.89 12.94
N PRO A 50 7.21 20.84 12.40
CA PRO A 50 6.96 20.94 10.95
C PRO A 50 8.23 21.03 10.10
N GLU A 51 9.29 21.70 10.58
CA GLU A 51 10.55 21.79 9.84
C GLU A 51 11.26 20.43 9.66
N VAL A 52 11.08 19.50 10.60
CA VAL A 52 11.60 18.12 10.48
C VAL A 52 10.80 17.35 9.43
N ALA A 53 9.47 17.49 9.44
CA ALA A 53 8.61 16.87 8.44
C ALA A 53 8.94 17.39 7.03
N GLU A 54 9.14 18.69 6.89
CA GLU A 54 9.52 19.31 5.62
C GLU A 54 10.89 18.82 5.14
N ALA A 55 11.88 18.74 6.03
CA ALA A 55 13.18 18.21 5.70
C ALA A 55 13.11 16.75 5.23
N ILE A 56 12.33 15.89 5.91
CA ILE A 56 12.14 14.50 5.49
C ILE A 56 11.52 14.43 4.10
N ARG A 57 10.41 15.13 3.88
CA ARG A 57 9.71 15.14 2.59
C ARG A 57 10.63 15.61 1.47
N LYS A 58 11.26 16.76 1.65
CA LYS A 58 12.15 17.35 0.63
C LYS A 58 13.27 16.40 0.23
N GLU A 59 13.92 15.75 1.19
CA GLU A 59 15.02 14.82 0.89
C GLU A 59 14.53 13.52 0.24
N GLN A 60 13.30 13.09 0.54
CA GLN A 60 12.68 11.95 -0.14
C GLN A 60 12.35 12.28 -1.61
N GLU A 61 11.83 13.47 -1.90
CA GLU A 61 11.59 13.94 -3.27
C GLU A 61 12.91 14.05 -4.06
N LEU A 62 13.96 14.63 -3.46
CA LEU A 62 15.28 14.69 -4.11
C LEU A 62 15.86 13.30 -4.42
N MET A 63 15.61 12.31 -3.55
CA MET A 63 16.00 10.93 -3.81
C MET A 63 15.20 10.30 -4.95
N LEU A 64 13.92 10.66 -5.08
CA LEU A 64 13.08 10.24 -6.20
C LEU A 64 13.60 10.83 -7.52
N ASP A 65 13.88 12.13 -7.57
CA ASP A 65 14.49 12.80 -8.74
C ASP A 65 15.80 12.09 -9.14
N THR A 66 16.61 11.71 -8.16
CA THR A 66 17.86 10.97 -8.38
C THR A 66 17.60 9.61 -9.02
N ALA A 67 16.58 8.88 -8.56
CA ALA A 67 16.18 7.60 -9.13
C ALA A 67 15.65 7.75 -10.57
N GLU A 68 14.86 8.80 -10.84
CA GLU A 68 14.36 9.11 -12.18
C GLU A 68 15.51 9.42 -13.15
N LEU A 69 16.50 10.20 -12.71
CA LEU A 69 17.69 10.48 -13.51
C LEU A 69 18.50 9.21 -13.77
N ALA A 70 18.62 8.32 -12.79
CA ALA A 70 19.29 7.02 -12.97
C ALA A 70 18.54 6.14 -13.97
N LEU A 71 17.20 6.10 -13.90
CA LEU A 71 16.36 5.40 -14.87
C LEU A 71 16.56 5.98 -16.29
N PHE A 72 16.55 7.30 -16.43
CA PHE A 72 16.82 7.97 -17.70
C PHE A 72 18.18 7.56 -18.29
N LYS A 73 19.24 7.56 -17.48
CA LYS A 73 20.57 7.09 -17.89
C LYS A 73 20.56 5.63 -18.35
N ALA A 74 19.84 4.75 -17.64
CA ALA A 74 19.72 3.35 -18.03
C ALA A 74 18.96 3.15 -19.35
N ILE A 75 17.93 3.95 -19.61
CA ILE A 75 17.21 4.00 -20.89
C ILE A 75 18.15 4.48 -22.01
N ALA A 76 18.89 5.56 -21.79
CA ALA A 76 19.86 6.08 -22.75
C ALA A 76 20.96 5.03 -23.07
N ALA A 77 21.36 4.24 -22.08
CA ALA A 77 22.26 3.11 -22.23
C ALA A 77 21.60 1.84 -22.82
N LYS A 78 20.38 1.96 -23.37
CA LYS A 78 19.60 0.88 -24.02
C LYS A 78 19.44 -0.38 -23.16
N ARG A 79 19.34 -0.24 -21.83
CA ARG A 79 19.12 -1.39 -20.94
C ARG A 79 17.68 -1.89 -21.11
N PRO A 80 17.45 -3.15 -21.54
CA PRO A 80 16.10 -3.64 -21.86
C PRO A 80 15.10 -3.55 -20.70
N TRP A 81 15.55 -3.86 -19.47
CA TRP A 81 14.71 -3.79 -18.28
C TRP A 81 14.18 -2.38 -18.01
N ALA A 82 15.01 -1.35 -18.24
CA ALA A 82 14.66 0.06 -17.98
C ALA A 82 13.67 0.59 -19.01
N ILE A 83 13.88 0.26 -20.28
CA ILE A 83 12.95 0.60 -21.38
C ILE A 83 11.59 -0.06 -21.14
N CYS A 84 11.58 -1.36 -20.82
CA CYS A 84 10.35 -2.10 -20.54
C CYS A 84 9.61 -1.51 -19.34
N PHE A 85 10.32 -1.28 -18.23
CA PHE A 85 9.76 -0.66 -17.01
C PHE A 85 9.12 0.69 -17.32
N TYR A 86 9.84 1.59 -18.01
CA TYR A 86 9.34 2.91 -18.34
C TYR A 86 8.09 2.85 -19.24
N LEU A 87 8.09 2.01 -20.27
CA LEU A 87 6.94 1.88 -21.17
C LEU A 87 5.71 1.26 -20.47
N LYS A 88 5.90 0.27 -19.60
CA LYS A 88 4.80 -0.31 -18.80
C LYS A 88 4.19 0.71 -17.83
N CYS A 89 4.99 1.62 -17.28
CA CYS A 89 4.51 2.62 -16.32
C CYS A 89 3.94 3.87 -16.99
N GLN A 90 4.68 4.48 -17.92
CA GLN A 90 4.39 5.79 -18.53
C GLN A 90 3.85 5.68 -19.97
N GLY A 91 4.07 4.56 -20.65
CA GLY A 91 3.62 4.32 -22.02
C GLY A 91 2.18 3.80 -22.15
N LYS A 92 1.43 3.63 -21.04
CA LYS A 92 0.07 3.06 -21.04
C LYS A 92 -0.89 3.78 -21.99
N ALA A 93 -0.85 5.11 -22.00
CA ALA A 93 -1.66 5.93 -22.90
C ALA A 93 -1.34 5.69 -24.40
N ARG A 94 -0.18 5.10 -24.70
CA ARG A 94 0.25 4.71 -26.06
C ARG A 94 0.07 3.22 -26.35
N GLY A 95 -0.67 2.49 -25.50
CA GLY A 95 -0.97 1.07 -25.69
C GLY A 95 0.02 0.10 -25.04
N TRP A 96 1.01 0.59 -24.27
CA TRP A 96 1.90 -0.29 -23.50
C TRP A 96 1.21 -0.77 -22.22
N ILE A 97 0.37 -1.79 -22.37
CA ILE A 97 -0.39 -2.41 -21.28
C ILE A 97 0.01 -3.87 -21.20
N GLU A 98 0.32 -4.32 -19.98
CA GLU A 98 0.43 -5.75 -19.69
C GLU A 98 -0.98 -6.29 -19.47
N ARG A 99 -1.39 -7.21 -20.34
CA ARG A 99 -2.70 -7.86 -20.23
C ARG A 99 -2.71 -8.71 -18.96
N ALA A 100 -3.58 -8.36 -18.02
CA ALA A 100 -3.91 -9.21 -16.88
C ALA A 100 -5.17 -10.02 -17.23
N GLU A 101 -5.09 -11.34 -17.17
CA GLU A 101 -6.27 -12.20 -17.24
C GLU A 101 -6.78 -12.43 -15.82
N ILE A 102 -7.96 -11.89 -15.52
CA ILE A 102 -8.60 -12.03 -14.21
C ILE A 102 -9.60 -13.18 -14.33
N THR A 103 -9.27 -14.33 -13.74
CA THR A 103 -10.13 -15.51 -13.67
C THR A 103 -10.28 -15.96 -12.22
N GLY A 104 -11.31 -16.75 -11.93
CA GLY A 104 -11.39 -17.53 -10.70
C GLY A 104 -10.28 -18.59 -10.64
N ALA A 105 -10.19 -19.27 -9.49
CA ALA A 105 -9.21 -20.35 -9.29
C ALA A 105 -9.30 -21.38 -10.43
N ASN A 106 -8.15 -21.79 -10.98
CA ASN A 106 -8.05 -22.76 -12.08
C ASN A 106 -8.87 -22.38 -13.35
N GLY A 107 -9.03 -21.07 -13.63
CA GLY A 107 -9.80 -20.60 -14.78
C GLY A 107 -11.32 -20.63 -14.57
N ALA A 108 -11.78 -20.86 -13.33
CA ALA A 108 -13.19 -20.83 -12.99
C ALA A 108 -13.80 -19.42 -13.21
N PRO A 109 -15.13 -19.31 -13.35
CA PRO A 109 -15.81 -18.03 -13.33
C PRO A 109 -15.50 -17.23 -12.07
N LEU A 110 -15.38 -15.91 -12.20
CA LEU A 110 -15.17 -15.00 -11.05
C LEU A 110 -16.36 -14.98 -10.09
N ILE A 111 -17.56 -15.24 -10.61
CA ILE A 111 -18.78 -15.38 -9.84
C ILE A 111 -19.27 -16.80 -10.05
N ALA A 112 -19.37 -17.56 -8.96
CA ALA A 112 -19.85 -18.94 -9.04
C ALA A 112 -21.27 -18.96 -9.65
N PRO A 113 -21.58 -19.90 -10.57
CA PRO A 113 -22.91 -20.00 -11.18
C PRO A 113 -24.06 -20.08 -10.17
N ASP A 114 -23.82 -20.70 -9.01
CA ASP A 114 -24.81 -20.81 -7.94
C ASP A 114 -25.09 -19.47 -7.25
N THR A 115 -24.07 -18.61 -7.11
CA THR A 115 -24.25 -17.23 -6.65
C THR A 115 -25.10 -16.43 -7.64
N VAL A 116 -24.85 -16.59 -8.95
CA VAL A 116 -25.67 -15.94 -9.99
C VAL A 116 -27.11 -16.41 -9.91
N ARG A 117 -27.33 -17.72 -9.76
CA ARG A 117 -28.67 -18.30 -9.62
C ARG A 117 -29.41 -17.75 -8.39
N ALA A 118 -28.74 -17.69 -7.23
CA ALA A 118 -29.31 -17.16 -6.00
C ALA A 118 -29.70 -15.68 -6.16
N LEU A 119 -28.85 -14.86 -6.78
CA LEU A 119 -29.15 -13.45 -7.05
C LEU A 119 -30.36 -13.27 -7.96
N VAL A 120 -30.45 -14.05 -9.04
CA VAL A 120 -31.60 -14.02 -9.96
C VAL A 120 -32.89 -14.39 -9.23
N GLN A 121 -32.84 -15.42 -8.39
CA GLN A 121 -33.99 -15.86 -7.61
C GLN A 121 -34.46 -14.79 -6.62
N ILE A 122 -33.52 -14.20 -5.86
CA ILE A 122 -33.83 -13.12 -4.92
C ILE A 122 -34.46 -11.94 -5.66
N PHE A 123 -33.90 -11.54 -6.79
CA PHE A 123 -34.41 -10.44 -7.59
C PHE A 123 -35.85 -10.70 -8.08
N GLN A 124 -36.11 -11.89 -8.61
CA GLN A 124 -37.45 -12.29 -9.07
C GLN A 124 -38.48 -12.24 -7.94
N GLU A 125 -38.13 -12.77 -6.76
CA GLU A 125 -39.03 -12.80 -5.62
C GLU A 125 -39.30 -11.40 -5.03
N VAL A 126 -38.26 -10.58 -4.89
CA VAL A 126 -38.38 -9.21 -4.39
C VAL A 126 -39.24 -8.35 -5.34
N ASN A 127 -39.14 -8.57 -6.65
CA ASN A 127 -39.93 -7.83 -7.64
C ASN A 127 -41.43 -8.13 -7.58
N LEU A 128 -41.83 -9.29 -7.04
CA LEU A 128 -43.24 -9.66 -6.85
C LEU A 128 -43.88 -9.03 -5.61
N ILE A 129 -43.08 -8.49 -4.68
CA ILE A 129 -43.58 -7.88 -3.44
C ILE A 129 -44.12 -6.48 -3.74
N GLN A 130 -45.44 -6.31 -3.63
CA GLN A 130 -46.13 -5.04 -3.90
C GLN A 130 -45.81 -3.97 -2.83
N ASP A 131 -45.74 -4.35 -1.54
CA ASP A 131 -45.42 -3.43 -0.44
C ASP A 131 -43.94 -3.01 -0.47
N PRO A 132 -43.63 -1.71 -0.68
CA PRO A 132 -42.26 -1.22 -0.71
C PRO A 132 -41.47 -1.44 0.60
N ALA A 133 -42.13 -1.37 1.76
CA ALA A 133 -41.46 -1.53 3.04
C ALA A 133 -41.04 -2.98 3.28
N GLN A 134 -41.93 -3.93 2.98
CA GLN A 134 -41.63 -5.35 2.99
C GLN A 134 -40.57 -5.72 1.95
N ARG A 135 -40.64 -5.14 0.74
CA ARG A 135 -39.66 -5.36 -0.32
C ARG A 135 -38.24 -5.01 0.12
N GLN A 136 -38.07 -3.84 0.72
CA GLN A 136 -36.77 -3.36 1.20
C GLN A 136 -36.22 -4.25 2.32
N ARG A 137 -37.08 -4.70 3.24
CA ARG A 137 -36.69 -5.60 4.35
C ARG A 137 -36.22 -6.96 3.86
N VAL A 138 -36.98 -7.60 2.97
CA VAL A 138 -36.64 -8.92 2.42
C VAL A 138 -35.36 -8.87 1.59
N PHE A 139 -35.16 -7.80 0.82
CA PHE A 139 -33.91 -7.59 0.08
C PHE A 139 -32.71 -7.48 1.02
N ALA A 140 -32.80 -6.65 2.06
CA ALA A 140 -31.72 -6.47 3.05
C ALA A 140 -31.37 -7.77 3.77
N GLU A 141 -32.37 -8.50 4.28
CA GLU A 141 -32.16 -9.77 5.00
C GLU A 141 -31.46 -10.83 4.13
N ARG A 142 -31.82 -10.90 2.84
CA ARG A 142 -31.22 -11.88 1.91
C ARG A 142 -29.87 -11.44 1.38
N ALA A 143 -29.65 -10.15 1.19
CA ALA A 143 -28.35 -9.60 0.85
C ALA A 143 -27.32 -9.91 1.94
N ASP A 144 -27.69 -9.76 3.21
CA ASP A 144 -26.83 -10.10 4.35
C ASP A 144 -26.45 -11.59 4.32
N LYS A 145 -27.42 -12.49 4.13
CA LYS A 145 -27.16 -13.95 4.01
C LYS A 145 -26.27 -14.32 2.82
N LEU A 146 -26.29 -13.55 1.73
CA LEU A 146 -25.47 -13.80 0.55
C LEU A 146 -24.03 -13.27 0.69
N LEU A 147 -23.84 -12.23 1.52
CA LEU A 147 -22.54 -11.63 1.83
C LEU A 147 -21.78 -12.36 2.95
N GLU A 148 -22.45 -13.27 3.68
CA GLU A 148 -21.80 -14.19 4.60
C GLU A 148 -20.83 -15.11 3.82
N VAL A 149 -19.53 -14.81 3.92
CA VAL A 149 -18.48 -15.62 3.28
C VAL A 149 -18.40 -16.99 3.98
N PRO A 150 -18.62 -18.12 3.28
CA PRO A 150 -18.37 -19.43 3.87
C PRO A 150 -16.86 -19.57 4.18
N LYS A 151 -16.52 -19.85 5.45
CA LYS A 151 -15.14 -20.17 5.84
C LYS A 151 -14.77 -21.57 5.36
N GLY A 152 -13.90 -21.64 4.35
CA GLY A 152 -13.17 -22.83 3.89
C GLY A 152 -12.78 -22.63 2.43
N GLU A 153 -11.52 -22.69 1.99
CA GLU A 153 -10.39 -23.51 2.41
C GLU A 153 -9.07 -22.72 2.36
N SER A 154 -8.06 -23.23 3.07
CA SER A 154 -6.71 -22.68 3.21
C SER A 154 -6.06 -22.28 1.89
N LYS A 155 -5.47 -21.08 1.88
CA LYS A 155 -4.57 -20.55 0.84
C LYS A 155 -3.57 -21.65 0.41
N PRO A 156 -3.44 -21.99 -0.88
CA PRO A 156 -2.35 -22.86 -1.32
C PRO A 156 -1.01 -22.17 -1.00
N GLU A 157 -0.11 -22.91 -0.35
CA GLU A 157 1.26 -22.45 -0.09
C GLU A 157 1.87 -21.94 -1.39
N THR A 158 2.41 -20.72 -1.34
CA THR A 158 3.14 -20.13 -2.45
C THR A 158 4.42 -20.93 -2.63
N PRO A 159 4.68 -21.59 -3.78
CA PRO A 159 5.92 -22.33 -3.96
C PRO A 159 7.10 -21.37 -3.86
N ALA A 160 8.13 -21.76 -3.10
CA ALA A 160 9.33 -20.98 -2.90
C ALA A 160 9.96 -20.61 -4.25
N PRO A 161 10.50 -19.39 -4.41
CA PRO A 161 11.18 -19.00 -5.64
C PRO A 161 12.38 -19.93 -5.89
N PRO A 162 12.67 -20.28 -7.16
CA PRO A 162 13.83 -21.09 -7.50
C PRO A 162 15.13 -20.38 -7.06
N PRO A 163 16.15 -21.12 -6.58
CA PRO A 163 17.42 -20.53 -6.19
C PRO A 163 18.09 -19.86 -7.39
N ALA A 164 18.79 -18.75 -7.09
CA ALA A 164 19.49 -17.89 -8.05
C ALA A 164 20.62 -18.58 -8.81
#